data_AF-A0A7H0LHV0-F1
#
_entry.id   AF-A0A7H0LHV0-F1
#
_cell.length_a   1.000
_cell.length_b   1.000
_cell.length_c   1.000
_cell.angle_alpha   90.00
_cell.angle_beta   90.00
_cell.angle_gamma   90.00
#
_symmetry.space_group_name_H-M   'P 1'
#
loop_
_entity.id
_entity.type
_entity.pdbx_description
1 polymer ?
#
loop_
_entity_poly.entity_id
_entity_poly.type
_entity_poly.pdbx_seq_one_letter_code
_entity_poly.pdbx_strand_id
1 'polypeptide(L)'
;MAVEHEIDALASRAEQQQLRRIYERAKRLSLFRTIAAYRTLFLDEHGAVRPDAVAVIADFSRVAKLGVVDASGVGDAELRERSGRRAIALHILGRLDLDGSKLRDLASKLRETGNE
;
A
#
# COMPACT_ATOMS: atom_id res chain seq x y z
N MET A 1 -49.33 -8.33 14.65
CA MET A 1 -48.96 -8.64 13.25
C MET A 1 -48.19 -7.50 12.58
N ALA A 2 -48.76 -6.33 12.25
CA ALA A 2 -47.99 -5.25 11.57
C ALA A 2 -46.85 -4.65 12.43
N VAL A 3 -47.11 -4.41 13.72
CA VAL A 3 -46.13 -3.86 14.67
C VAL A 3 -44.99 -4.84 14.98
N GLU A 4 -45.27 -6.14 15.03
CA GLU A 4 -44.24 -7.18 15.25
C GLU A 4 -43.27 -7.26 14.07
N HIS A 5 -43.79 -7.20 12.83
CA HIS A 5 -42.94 -7.16 11.64
C HIS A 5 -42.06 -5.90 11.58
N GLU A 6 -42.54 -4.76 12.07
CA GLU A 6 -41.73 -3.53 12.15
C GLU A 6 -40.63 -3.64 13.23
N ILE A 7 -40.93 -4.25 14.37
CA ILE A 7 -39.95 -4.52 15.44
C ILE A 7 -38.86 -5.48 14.94
N ASP A 8 -39.23 -6.57 14.27
CA ASP A 8 -38.28 -7.53 13.71
C ASP A 8 -37.40 -6.92 12.61
N ALA A 9 -37.99 -6.05 11.77
CA ALA A 9 -37.25 -5.32 10.75
C ALA A 9 -36.26 -4.31 11.36
N LEU A 10 -36.64 -3.64 12.46
CA LEU A 10 -35.74 -2.73 13.19
C LEU A 10 -34.60 -3.49 13.89
N ALA A 11 -34.89 -4.63 14.52
CA ALA A 11 -33.89 -5.49 15.14
C ALA A 11 -32.87 -6.00 14.09
N SER A 12 -33.37 -6.51 12.95
CA SER A 12 -32.53 -6.97 11.84
C SER A 12 -31.62 -5.87 11.29
N ARG A 13 -32.13 -4.63 11.17
CA ARG A 13 -31.32 -3.47 10.73
C ARG A 13 -30.25 -3.09 11.76
N ALA A 14 -30.59 -3.13 13.06
CA ALA A 14 -29.65 -2.84 14.13
C ALA A 14 -28.50 -3.86 14.15
N GLU A 15 -28.81 -5.15 14.01
CA GLU A 15 -27.81 -6.22 13.90
C GLU A 15 -26.90 -6.04 12.67
N GLN A 16 -27.46 -5.74 11.51
CA GLN A 16 -26.68 -5.47 10.30
C GLN A 16 -25.75 -4.26 10.47
N GLN A 17 -26.22 -3.18 11.11
CA GLN A 17 -25.37 -2.02 11.40
C GLN A 17 -24.25 -2.37 12.38
N GLN A 18 -24.53 -3.16 13.40
CA GLN A 18 -23.53 -3.62 14.36
C GLN A 18 -22.47 -4.50 13.69
N LEU A 19 -22.87 -5.45 12.86
CA LEU A 19 -21.96 -6.30 12.09
C LEU A 19 -21.08 -5.48 11.14
N ARG A 20 -21.64 -4.49 10.44
CA ARG A 20 -20.86 -3.56 9.60
C ARG A 20 -19.81 -2.81 10.41
N ARG A 21 -20.16 -2.31 11.60
CA ARG A 21 -19.20 -1.62 12.49
C ARG A 21 -18.07 -2.54 12.95
N ILE A 22 -18.40 -3.79 13.32
CA ILE A 22 -17.40 -4.80 13.71
C ILE A 22 -16.46 -5.09 12.55
N TYR A 23 -17.00 -5.31 11.34
CA TYR A 23 -16.22 -5.56 10.14
C TYR A 23 -15.27 -4.41 9.81
N GLU A 24 -15.77 -3.16 9.82
CA GLU A 24 -14.95 -1.98 9.57
C GLU A 24 -13.84 -1.82 10.62
N ARG A 25 -14.13 -2.10 11.89
CA ARG A 25 -13.12 -2.10 12.95
C ARG A 25 -12.05 -3.17 12.73
N ALA A 26 -12.46 -4.40 12.39
CA ALA A 26 -11.54 -5.49 12.08
C ALA A 26 -10.65 -5.16 10.88
N LYS A 27 -11.24 -4.60 9.81
CA LYS A 27 -10.53 -4.13 8.61
C LYS A 27 -9.49 -3.07 8.95
N ARG A 28 -9.83 -2.08 9.78
CA ARG A 28 -8.86 -1.06 10.24
C ARG A 28 -7.72 -1.69 11.02
N LEU A 29 -8.01 -2.59 11.96
CA LEU A 29 -6.98 -3.28 12.75
C LEU A 29 -6.03 -4.10 11.86
N SER A 30 -6.58 -4.82 10.88
CA SER A 30 -5.79 -5.55 9.89
C SER A 30 -4.89 -4.60 9.10
N LEU A 31 -5.42 -3.47 8.63
CA LEU A 31 -4.66 -2.45 7.92
C LEU A 31 -3.51 -1.89 8.77
N PHE A 32 -3.76 -1.56 10.05
CA PHE A 32 -2.73 -1.08 10.97
C PHE A 32 -1.61 -2.10 11.16
N ARG A 33 -1.95 -3.38 11.32
CA ARG A 33 -0.97 -4.47 11.44
C ARG A 33 -0.11 -4.60 10.19
N THR A 34 -0.72 -4.52 9.00
CA THR A 34 0.00 -4.58 7.73
C THR A 34 0.92 -3.37 7.55
N ILE A 35 0.46 -2.16 7.87
CA ILE A 35 1.29 -0.93 7.85
C ILE A 35 2.48 -1.08 8.80
N ALA A 36 2.23 -1.54 10.03
CA ALA A 36 3.30 -1.77 11.01
C ALA A 36 4.34 -2.78 10.48
N ALA A 37 3.90 -3.88 9.88
CA ALA A 37 4.80 -4.88 9.30
C ALA A 37 5.66 -4.29 8.17
N TYR A 38 5.09 -3.52 7.24
CA TYR A 38 5.88 -2.82 6.22
C TYR A 38 6.91 -1.88 6.85
N ARG A 39 6.51 -1.08 7.83
CA ARG A 39 7.43 -0.15 8.49
C ARG A 39 8.56 -0.89 9.21
N THR A 40 8.27 -1.98 9.91
CA THR A 40 9.29 -2.80 10.58
C THR A 40 10.29 -3.42 9.61
N LEU A 41 9.83 -3.84 8.43
CA LEU A 41 10.72 -4.45 7.43
C LEU A 41 11.65 -3.41 6.77
N PHE A 42 11.12 -2.24 6.43
CA PHE A 42 11.82 -1.28 5.59
C PHE A 42 12.45 -0.10 6.34
N LEU A 43 12.01 0.18 7.57
CA LEU A 43 12.45 1.34 8.35
C LEU A 43 13.18 0.93 9.63
N ASP A 44 14.13 1.76 10.06
CA ASP A 44 14.80 1.64 11.34
C ASP A 44 13.99 2.27 12.50
N GLU A 45 14.58 2.26 13.70
CA GLU A 45 13.97 2.82 14.91
C GLU A 45 13.73 4.35 14.86
N HIS A 46 14.43 5.06 13.97
CA HIS A 46 14.24 6.49 13.71
C HIS A 46 13.29 6.74 12.53
N GLY A 47 12.78 5.68 11.91
CA GLY A 47 11.90 5.73 10.76
C GLY A 47 12.60 6.15 9.47
N ALA A 48 13.93 5.98 9.38
CA ALA A 48 14.68 6.10 8.15
C ALA A 48 14.74 4.75 7.41
N VAL A 49 14.92 4.79 6.09
CA VAL A 49 14.97 3.54 5.29
C VAL A 49 16.26 2.80 5.59
N ARG A 50 16.14 1.52 5.96
CA ARG A 50 17.28 0.65 6.27
C ARG A 50 18.13 0.40 5.01
N PRO A 51 19.46 0.20 5.12
CA PRO A 51 20.31 0.00 3.94
C PRO A 51 19.93 -1.20 3.07
N ASP A 52 19.57 -2.34 3.69
CA ASP A 52 19.06 -3.53 3.01
C ASP A 52 17.73 -3.27 2.28
N ALA A 53 16.86 -2.49 2.92
CA ALA A 53 15.60 -2.06 2.36
C ALA A 53 15.77 -1.16 1.11
N VAL A 54 16.84 -0.37 1.02
CA VAL A 54 17.16 0.42 -0.18
C VAL A 54 17.36 -0.49 -1.40
N ALA A 55 18.12 -1.58 -1.26
CA ALA A 55 18.37 -2.51 -2.35
C ALA A 55 17.06 -3.15 -2.85
N VAL A 56 16.17 -3.54 -1.94
CA VAL A 56 14.85 -4.09 -2.26
C VAL A 56 13.98 -3.05 -2.97
N ILE A 57 13.96 -1.80 -2.49
CA ILE A 57 13.19 -0.71 -3.10
C ILE A 57 13.76 -0.37 -4.49
N ALA A 58 15.08 -0.42 -4.68
CA ALA A 58 15.72 -0.23 -5.98
C ALA A 58 15.28 -1.31 -6.97
N ASP A 59 15.27 -2.58 -6.55
CA ASP A 59 14.82 -3.67 -7.39
C ASP A 59 13.34 -3.56 -7.76
N PHE A 60 12.46 -3.24 -6.80
CA PHE A 60 11.05 -2.97 -7.08
C PHE A 60 10.87 -1.83 -8.08
N SER A 61 11.64 -0.75 -7.92
CA SER A 61 11.59 0.40 -8.83
C SER A 61 11.99 0.00 -10.25
N ARG A 62 13.01 -0.85 -10.38
CA ARG A 62 13.47 -1.39 -11.68
C ARG A 62 12.43 -2.31 -12.32
N VAL A 63 11.95 -3.32 -11.59
CA VAL A 63 10.97 -4.32 -12.07
C VAL A 63 9.64 -3.66 -12.45
N ALA A 64 9.20 -2.68 -11.67
CA ALA A 64 7.99 -1.91 -11.94
C ALA A 64 8.22 -0.76 -12.94
N LYS A 65 9.45 -0.52 -13.40
CA LYS A 65 9.83 0.59 -14.27
C LYS A 65 9.30 1.93 -13.75
N LEU A 66 9.43 2.18 -12.44
CA LEU A 66 9.06 3.46 -11.83
C LEU A 66 9.95 4.57 -12.40
N GLY A 67 9.35 5.72 -12.75
CA GLY A 67 10.09 6.86 -13.32
C GLY A 67 10.39 6.77 -14.82
N VAL A 68 10.11 5.64 -15.48
CA VAL A 68 10.26 5.53 -16.95
C VAL A 68 8.99 6.03 -17.64
N VAL A 69 9.11 7.12 -18.41
CA VAL A 69 7.99 7.76 -19.13
C VAL A 69 7.68 7.08 -20.46
N ASP A 70 8.56 6.20 -20.96
CA ASP A 70 8.44 5.71 -22.33
C ASP A 70 7.46 4.53 -22.47
N ALA A 71 6.39 4.78 -23.22
CA ALA A 71 5.37 3.82 -23.63
C ALA A 71 5.25 3.73 -25.16
N SER A 72 6.13 4.41 -25.90
CA SER A 72 6.09 4.39 -27.37
C SER A 72 6.39 2.97 -27.88
N GLY A 73 5.51 2.42 -28.73
CA GLY A 73 5.67 1.10 -29.34
C GLY A 73 5.35 -0.11 -28.45
N VAL A 74 4.82 0.07 -27.24
CA VAL A 74 4.46 -1.03 -26.33
C VAL A 74 3.00 -1.46 -26.56
N GLY A 75 2.75 -2.74 -26.79
CA GLY A 75 1.39 -3.27 -26.97
C GLY A 75 0.55 -3.25 -25.68
N ASP A 76 -0.77 -3.22 -25.82
CA ASP A 76 -1.73 -3.10 -24.71
C ASP A 76 -1.58 -4.13 -23.59
N ALA A 77 -1.24 -5.37 -23.94
CA ALA A 77 -1.04 -6.43 -22.96
C ALA A 77 0.14 -6.12 -22.02
N GLU A 78 1.25 -5.65 -22.58
CA GLU A 78 2.44 -5.29 -21.81
C GLU A 78 2.21 -4.00 -21.02
N LEU A 79 1.44 -3.05 -21.55
CA LEU A 79 1.03 -1.86 -20.78
C LEU A 79 0.21 -2.22 -19.54
N ARG A 80 -0.72 -3.17 -19.66
CA ARG A 80 -1.51 -3.66 -18.51
C ARG A 80 -0.61 -4.34 -17.47
N GLU A 81 0.31 -5.18 -17.91
CA GLU A 81 1.24 -5.85 -17.00
C GLU A 81 2.13 -4.85 -16.27
N ARG A 82 2.73 -3.90 -17.00
CA ARG A 82 3.54 -2.81 -16.42
C ARG A 82 2.72 -2.00 -15.40
N SER A 83 1.47 -1.68 -15.73
CA SER A 83 0.57 -0.95 -14.83
C SER A 83 0.28 -1.74 -13.56
N GLY A 84 0.07 -3.05 -13.66
CA GLY A 84 -0.11 -3.94 -12.51
C GLY A 84 1.11 -3.96 -11.59
N ARG A 85 2.32 -4.11 -12.15
CA ARG A 85 3.57 -4.07 -11.38
C ARG A 85 3.77 -2.73 -10.68
N ARG A 86 3.50 -1.61 -11.38
CA ARG A 86 3.53 -0.25 -10.81
C ARG A 86 2.56 -0.10 -9.65
N ALA A 87 1.32 -0.57 -9.81
CA ALA A 87 0.30 -0.46 -8.77
C ALA A 87 0.73 -1.20 -7.48
N ILE A 88 1.32 -2.39 -7.60
CA ILE A 88 1.82 -3.17 -6.45
C ILE A 88 3.00 -2.46 -5.79
N ALA A 89 3.98 -1.99 -6.57
CA ALA A 89 5.14 -1.28 -6.02
C ALA A 89 4.72 0.01 -5.28
N LEU A 90 3.84 0.81 -5.89
CA LEU A 90 3.30 2.02 -5.26
C LEU A 90 2.46 1.71 -4.02
N HIS A 91 1.72 0.60 -4.02
CA HIS A 91 0.97 0.17 -2.85
C HIS A 91 1.89 -0.06 -1.65
N ILE A 92 3.00 -0.76 -1.84
CA ILE A 92 3.99 -1.05 -0.79
C ILE A 92 4.65 0.25 -0.32
N LEU A 93 5.18 1.04 -1.27
CA LEU A 93 5.89 2.29 -0.96
C LEU A 93 4.99 3.30 -0.23
N GLY A 94 3.70 3.36 -0.61
CA GLY A 94 2.72 4.21 0.05
C GLY A 94 2.46 3.86 1.52
N ARG A 95 2.88 2.68 2.02
CA ARG A 95 2.74 2.31 3.45
C ARG A 95 3.90 2.77 4.32
N LEU A 96 5.00 3.23 3.72
CA LEU A 96 6.18 3.64 4.46
C LEU A 96 6.02 5.03 5.10
N ASP A 97 5.07 5.85 4.62
CA ASP A 97 4.79 7.19 5.15
C ASP A 97 6.08 8.02 5.32
N LEU A 98 6.81 8.14 4.21
CA LEU A 98 8.05 8.90 4.15
C LEU A 98 7.73 10.36 3.88
N ASP A 99 8.19 11.24 4.77
CA ASP A 99 8.14 12.69 4.54
C ASP A 99 9.06 13.12 3.39
N GLY A 100 8.95 14.38 2.97
CA GLY A 100 9.74 14.91 1.86
C GLY A 100 11.25 14.85 2.07
N SER A 101 11.74 14.89 3.31
CA SER A 101 13.17 14.76 3.60
C SER A 101 13.63 13.31 3.43
N LYS A 102 12.88 12.37 3.98
CA LYS A 102 13.14 10.93 3.86
C LYS A 102 13.05 10.45 2.42
N LEU A 103 12.12 11.00 1.63
CA LEU A 103 12.02 10.70 0.19
C LEU A 103 13.24 11.20 -0.59
N ARG A 104 13.79 12.38 -0.25
CA ARG A 104 15.02 12.89 -0.88
C ARG A 104 16.24 12.05 -0.52
N ASP A 105 16.36 11.65 0.75
CA ASP A 105 17.41 10.74 1.21
C ASP A 105 17.34 9.40 0.46
N LEU A 106 16.15 8.79 0.42
CA LEU A 106 15.93 7.56 -0.35
C LEU A 106 16.27 7.76 -1.83
N ALA A 107 15.87 8.87 -2.46
CA ALA A 107 16.20 9.15 -3.85
C ALA A 107 17.71 9.33 -4.09
N SER A 108 18.47 9.85 -3.11
CA SER A 108 19.94 9.87 -3.19
C SER A 108 20.50 8.46 -3.18
N LYS A 109 20.12 7.67 -2.17
CA LYS A 109 20.57 6.28 -1.98
C LYS A 109 20.25 5.41 -3.21
N LEU A 110 19.06 5.56 -3.79
CA LEU A 110 18.67 4.83 -4.99
C LEU A 110 19.52 5.18 -6.23
N ARG A 111 19.95 6.44 -6.37
CA ARG A 111 20.85 6.85 -7.46
C ARG A 111 22.26 6.30 -7.26
N GLU A 112 22.71 6.23 -6.01
CA GLU A 112 24.00 5.61 -5.66
C GLU A 112 23.98 4.11 -5.97
N THR A 113 22.89 3.39 -5.65
CA THR A 113 22.75 1.95 -5.94
C THR A 113 22.48 1.66 -7.43
N GLY A 114 21.94 2.61 -8.19
CA GLY A 114 21.63 2.46 -9.61
C GLY A 114 22.78 2.78 -10.56
N ASN A 115 23.93 3.25 -10.06
CA ASN A 115 25.14 3.56 -10.82
C ASN A 115 26.16 2.40 -10.85
N GLU A 116 25.73 1.18 -10.48
CA GLU A 116 26.44 -0.09 -10.72
C GLU A 116 25.81 -0.83 -11.92
#